data_AF-A0A497SXH9-F1
#
_entry.id   AF-A0A497SXH9-F1
#
_cell.length_a   1.000
_cell.length_b   1.000
_cell.length_c   1.000
_cell.angle_alpha   90.00
_cell.angle_beta   90.00
_cell.angle_gamma   90.00
#
_symmetry.space_group_name_H-M   'P 1'
#
loop_
_entity.id
_entity.type
_entity.pdbx_description
1 polymer ?
#
loop_
_entity_poly.entity_id
_entity_poly.type
_entity_poly.pdbx_seq_one_letter_code
_entity_poly.pdbx_strand_id
1 'polypeptide(L)'
;MFGFIKKSLKGIVKKFEKPAEDKDEVNIQEIEKKTIIKSKKTGDKIKKESTPKKENEPKTESKPIEEKDVEIREEVKPKKRSFFSKQISEKDLEKFKLELIKANVSFDVAEEISEKLRDKDGRNIKKLLRTELLNLLEQDEFKIETFIKDKIKEQGNCMVLFFGYNGSGKTTTIARLGYLLKEQKIPVVFAAADTFRAAAIEQLAAHADNLKIDIVKHKYGGDPAAVVFDAKKHAEAINGVVLVDTAGRLHSDKNLMEELHKILRINKPDMTILVLDSLTGSDILEQIEKFGEVDFDALILTKVDVNEKGGAMLSVKQKTDKPILFLGMGQEYKDLEKFDAEKIIKKMLD
;
A
#
# COMPACT_ATOMS: atom_id res chain seq x y z
N MET A 1 -11.40 -4.21 3.64
CA MET A 1 -10.13 -3.47 3.52
C MET A 1 -9.78 -3.13 2.06
N PHE A 2 -9.36 -1.89 1.80
CA PHE A 2 -8.79 -1.39 0.52
C PHE A 2 -9.66 -1.47 -0.74
N GLY A 3 -10.96 -1.73 -0.65
CA GLY A 3 -11.83 -1.88 -1.83
C GLY A 3 -11.85 -0.65 -2.75
N PHE A 4 -11.84 0.55 -2.16
CA PHE A 4 -11.88 1.80 -2.91
C PHE A 4 -10.57 2.04 -3.67
N ILE A 5 -9.43 2.04 -2.94
CA ILE A 5 -8.11 2.27 -3.57
C ILE A 5 -7.82 1.20 -4.62
N LYS A 6 -8.16 -0.06 -4.34
CA LYS A 6 -8.01 -1.16 -5.29
C LYS A 6 -8.78 -0.94 -6.58
N LYS A 7 -10.03 -0.47 -6.50
CA LYS A 7 -10.85 -0.16 -7.68
C LYS A 7 -10.24 0.97 -8.51
N SER A 8 -9.80 2.03 -7.83
CA SER A 8 -9.13 3.18 -8.42
C SER A 8 -7.83 2.78 -9.14
N LEU A 9 -6.96 2.04 -8.46
CA LEU A 9 -5.69 1.56 -9.01
C LEU A 9 -5.91 0.59 -10.18
N LYS A 10 -6.86 -0.35 -10.07
CA LYS A 10 -7.20 -1.29 -11.16
C LYS A 10 -7.69 -0.58 -12.42
N GLY A 11 -8.49 0.47 -12.29
CA GLY A 11 -9.00 1.23 -13.44
C GLY A 11 -7.88 1.86 -14.26
N ILE A 12 -6.83 2.32 -13.58
CA ILE A 12 -5.68 2.99 -14.18
C ILE A 12 -4.73 1.96 -14.78
N VAL A 13 -4.40 0.91 -14.02
CA VAL A 13 -3.59 -0.21 -14.52
C VAL A 13 -4.17 -0.79 -15.81
N LYS A 14 -5.49 -1.08 -15.84
CA LYS A 14 -6.16 -1.60 -17.05
C LYS A 14 -6.10 -0.66 -18.25
N LYS A 15 -6.04 0.66 -18.06
CA LYS A 15 -5.96 1.64 -19.16
C LYS A 15 -4.61 1.58 -19.89
N PHE A 16 -3.55 1.23 -19.16
CA PHE A 16 -2.18 1.23 -19.68
C PHE A 16 -1.65 -0.18 -20.01
N GLU A 17 -2.17 -1.24 -19.38
CA GLU A 17 -1.81 -2.63 -19.69
C GLU A 17 -2.48 -3.18 -20.96
N LYS A 18 -3.48 -2.50 -21.54
CA LYS A 18 -4.07 -2.96 -22.81
C LYS A 18 -2.99 -3.03 -23.90
N PRO A 19 -2.83 -4.20 -24.58
CA PRO A 19 -2.13 -4.24 -25.85
C PRO A 19 -2.79 -3.24 -26.80
N ALA A 20 -2.05 -2.70 -27.76
CA ALA A 20 -2.67 -2.06 -28.90
C ALA A 20 -3.68 -3.05 -29.50
N GLU A 21 -4.98 -2.80 -29.33
CA GLU A 21 -5.99 -3.45 -30.13
C GLU A 21 -5.70 -2.97 -31.56
N ASP A 22 -5.21 -3.87 -32.42
CA ASP A 22 -5.18 -3.69 -33.87
C ASP A 22 -6.63 -3.48 -34.32
N LYS A 23 -7.07 -2.23 -34.30
CA LYS A 23 -8.23 -1.78 -35.06
C LYS A 23 -7.67 -1.24 -36.35
N ASP A 24 -7.53 -2.13 -37.32
CA ASP A 24 -7.84 -1.92 -38.74
C ASP A 24 -7.47 -3.19 -39.53
N GLU A 25 -8.20 -4.29 -39.29
CA GLU A 25 -8.37 -5.31 -40.34
C GLU A 25 -9.68 -5.00 -41.06
N VAL A 26 -9.57 -4.23 -42.14
CA VAL A 26 -10.58 -4.26 -43.19
C VAL A 26 -10.54 -5.65 -43.79
N ASN A 27 -11.56 -6.45 -43.49
CA ASN A 27 -11.77 -7.76 -44.10
C ASN A 27 -12.07 -7.58 -45.60
N ILE A 28 -11.05 -7.69 -46.44
CA ILE A 28 -11.18 -7.82 -47.90
C ILE A 28 -10.99 -9.29 -48.25
N GLN A 29 -11.99 -10.11 -47.92
CA GLN A 29 -12.20 -11.42 -48.54
C GLN A 29 -13.68 -11.63 -48.81
N GLU A 30 -14.23 -10.86 -49.74
CA GLU A 30 -15.30 -11.30 -50.62
C GLU A 30 -15.48 -10.22 -51.71
N ILE A 31 -15.79 -10.66 -52.94
CA ILE A 31 -15.89 -9.85 -54.17
C ILE A 31 -14.48 -9.62 -54.77
N GLU A 32 -13.99 -10.31 -55.82
CA GLU A 32 -14.61 -10.63 -57.11
C GLU A 32 -13.98 -11.88 -57.77
N LYS A 33 -14.83 -12.83 -58.18
CA LYS A 33 -14.67 -13.51 -59.48
C LYS A 33 -15.87 -13.12 -60.33
N LYS A 34 -15.69 -12.17 -61.24
CA LYS A 34 -16.34 -12.16 -62.57
C LYS A 34 -15.71 -11.08 -63.46
N THR A 35 -14.85 -11.59 -64.33
CA THR A 35 -14.82 -11.27 -65.76
C THR A 35 -14.58 -9.82 -66.19
N ILE A 36 -13.33 -9.60 -66.60
CA ILE A 36 -12.81 -8.53 -67.47
C ILE A 36 -13.66 -8.36 -68.74
N ILE A 37 -14.19 -7.15 -69.00
CA ILE A 37 -14.26 -6.56 -70.36
C ILE A 37 -14.07 -5.02 -70.30
N LYS A 38 -12.97 -4.58 -70.94
CA LYS A 38 -12.68 -3.29 -71.61
C LYS A 38 -12.32 -2.03 -70.80
N SER A 39 -11.00 -1.72 -70.84
CA SER A 39 -10.48 -0.38 -71.16
C SER A 39 -10.39 -0.27 -72.72
N LYS A 40 -10.41 0.87 -73.42
CA LYS A 40 -9.85 2.21 -73.16
C LYS A 40 -10.42 3.23 -74.17
N LYS A 41 -10.65 4.45 -73.69
CA LYS A 41 -10.38 5.81 -74.25
C LYS A 41 -10.55 6.13 -75.76
N THR A 42 -11.44 7.11 -75.99
CA THR A 42 -11.37 8.33 -76.84
C THR A 42 -10.79 8.31 -78.26
N GLY A 43 -11.56 8.90 -79.19
CA GLY A 43 -11.03 9.84 -80.21
C GLY A 43 -11.11 9.37 -81.65
N ASP A 44 -11.73 10.20 -82.48
CA ASP A 44 -12.20 9.99 -83.86
C ASP A 44 -11.12 9.76 -84.94
N LYS A 45 -11.51 8.94 -85.93
CA LYS A 45 -11.34 9.08 -87.41
C LYS A 45 -10.03 8.75 -88.19
N ILE A 46 -10.21 7.77 -89.10
CA ILE A 46 -9.92 7.73 -90.57
C ILE A 46 -8.84 6.76 -91.13
N LYS A 47 -9.37 5.74 -91.84
CA LYS A 47 -9.01 5.07 -93.14
C LYS A 47 -7.78 4.14 -93.36
N LYS A 48 -8.15 2.99 -93.97
CA LYS A 48 -7.58 2.19 -95.10
C LYS A 48 -6.57 1.07 -94.78
N GLU A 49 -6.96 -0.20 -95.08
CA GLU A 49 -6.41 -1.17 -96.10
C GLU A 49 -5.05 -1.77 -95.68
N SER A 50 -4.67 -3.06 -95.76
CA SER A 50 -5.17 -4.33 -96.31
C SER A 50 -4.21 -5.48 -95.85
N THR A 51 -4.75 -6.68 -95.58
CA THR A 51 -4.27 -8.11 -95.67
C THR A 51 -2.80 -8.50 -96.10
N PRO A 52 -2.33 -9.78 -95.99
CA PRO A 52 -2.14 -10.71 -94.83
C PRO A 52 -0.83 -11.62 -94.93
N LYS A 53 -0.72 -12.67 -94.09
CA LYS A 53 0.14 -13.93 -94.16
C LYS A 53 1.53 -13.88 -93.45
N LYS A 54 2.12 -14.95 -92.84
CA LYS A 54 1.87 -16.41 -92.77
C LYS A 54 2.77 -17.08 -91.69
N GLU A 55 2.27 -18.17 -91.07
CA GLU A 55 2.90 -19.49 -90.80
C GLU A 55 4.37 -19.63 -90.30
N ASN A 56 4.57 -20.24 -89.10
CA ASN A 56 5.00 -21.65 -88.93
C ASN A 56 5.47 -22.00 -87.48
N GLU A 57 4.88 -23.04 -86.89
CA GLU A 57 5.49 -24.00 -85.94
C GLU A 57 6.03 -25.21 -86.76
N PRO A 58 6.62 -26.33 -86.23
CA PRO A 58 6.87 -26.76 -84.84
C PRO A 58 8.26 -27.41 -84.58
N LYS A 59 8.58 -27.78 -83.33
CA LYS A 59 8.92 -29.17 -82.90
C LYS A 59 9.44 -29.26 -81.44
N THR A 60 8.86 -30.24 -80.76
CA THR A 60 9.13 -30.83 -79.43
C THR A 60 10.43 -31.65 -79.38
N GLU A 61 11.11 -31.68 -78.23
CA GLU A 61 11.43 -32.91 -77.46
C GLU A 61 12.14 -32.61 -76.12
N SER A 62 12.10 -33.60 -75.23
CA SER A 62 12.04 -33.52 -73.76
C SER A 62 13.36 -33.70 -72.99
N LYS A 63 13.40 -33.06 -71.80
CA LYS A 63 14.12 -33.31 -70.51
C LYS A 63 15.02 -34.57 -70.37
N PRO A 64 16.11 -34.49 -69.57
CA PRO A 64 16.00 -34.69 -68.11
C PRO A 64 16.64 -33.58 -67.26
N ILE A 65 16.21 -33.55 -65.98
CA ILE A 65 16.52 -32.61 -64.91
C ILE A 65 17.79 -33.07 -64.19
N GLU A 66 18.71 -32.15 -63.88
CA GLU A 66 19.60 -32.27 -62.72
C GLU A 66 20.01 -30.88 -62.21
N GLU A 67 20.19 -30.83 -60.91
CA GLU A 67 19.96 -29.71 -60.00
C GLU A 67 21.08 -28.65 -60.03
N LYS A 68 20.69 -27.38 -59.85
CA LYS A 68 21.60 -26.31 -59.43
C LYS A 68 20.97 -25.49 -58.32
N ASP A 69 21.68 -25.50 -57.19
CA ASP A 69 21.43 -24.71 -56.00
C ASP A 69 21.29 -23.22 -56.34
N VAL A 70 20.17 -22.63 -55.92
CA VAL A 70 19.98 -21.18 -55.91
C VAL A 70 19.72 -20.78 -54.47
N GLU A 71 20.69 -20.06 -53.89
CA GLU A 71 20.58 -19.38 -52.60
C GLU A 71 19.32 -18.51 -52.54
N ILE A 72 18.37 -18.89 -51.69
CA ILE A 72 17.24 -18.05 -51.33
C ILE A 72 17.76 -17.00 -50.34
N ARG A 73 18.02 -15.78 -50.82
CA ARG A 73 18.08 -14.61 -49.93
C ARG A 73 16.67 -14.31 -49.45
N GLU A 74 16.32 -14.78 -48.25
CA GLU A 74 15.17 -14.26 -47.54
C GLU A 74 15.43 -12.77 -47.22
N GLU A 75 14.74 -11.88 -47.92
CA GLU A 75 14.52 -10.53 -47.42
C GLU A 75 13.72 -10.61 -46.13
N VAL A 76 14.44 -10.61 -45.00
CA VAL A 76 13.86 -10.40 -43.67
C VAL A 76 13.27 -9.00 -43.66
N LYS A 77 11.99 -8.88 -43.98
CA LYS A 77 11.22 -7.66 -43.72
C LYS A 77 11.33 -7.38 -42.23
N PRO A 78 11.82 -6.20 -41.81
CA PRO A 78 11.88 -5.89 -40.39
C PRO A 78 10.44 -5.89 -39.87
N LYS A 79 10.13 -6.83 -38.97
CA LYS A 79 8.95 -6.71 -38.12
C LYS A 79 9.08 -5.36 -37.41
N LYS A 80 8.32 -4.36 -37.84
CA LYS A 80 8.15 -3.11 -37.10
C LYS A 80 7.51 -3.49 -35.77
N ARG A 81 8.33 -3.80 -34.77
CA ARG A 81 7.93 -3.65 -33.38
C ARG A 81 7.64 -2.17 -33.22
N SER A 82 6.36 -1.84 -33.17
CA SER A 82 5.86 -0.54 -32.80
C SER A 82 6.45 -0.20 -31.41
N PHE A 83 7.52 0.60 -31.39
CA PHE A 83 8.19 1.06 -30.17
C PHE A 83 7.51 2.32 -29.61
N PHE A 84 6.19 2.45 -29.75
CA PHE A 84 5.47 3.49 -29.01
C PHE A 84 5.37 3.04 -27.55
N SER A 85 6.30 3.47 -26.71
CA SER A 85 6.05 3.59 -25.28
C SER A 85 4.80 4.44 -25.14
N LYS A 86 3.72 3.87 -24.59
CA LYS A 86 2.52 4.64 -24.27
C LYS A 86 2.89 5.48 -23.05
N GLN A 87 3.50 6.63 -23.28
CA GLN A 87 3.78 7.60 -22.22
C GLN A 87 2.47 7.95 -21.51
N ILE A 88 2.57 8.14 -20.22
CA ILE A 88 1.43 8.51 -19.40
C ILE A 88 1.11 9.97 -19.68
N SER A 89 -0.12 10.26 -20.13
CA SER A 89 -0.50 11.65 -20.41
C SER A 89 -0.69 12.44 -19.11
N GLU A 90 -0.48 13.75 -19.13
CA GLU A 90 -0.74 14.63 -17.97
C GLU A 90 -2.15 14.46 -17.41
N LYS A 91 -3.15 14.35 -18.30
CA LYS A 91 -4.54 14.12 -17.92
C LYS A 91 -4.74 12.80 -17.16
N ASP A 92 -3.91 11.80 -17.43
CA ASP A 92 -3.97 10.52 -16.73
C ASP A 92 -3.31 10.58 -15.35
N LEU A 93 -2.22 11.33 -15.22
CA LEU A 93 -1.57 11.61 -13.93
C LEU A 93 -2.49 12.43 -13.02
N GLU A 94 -3.13 13.47 -13.54
CA GLU A 94 -4.12 14.25 -12.78
C GLU A 94 -5.27 13.38 -12.30
N LYS A 95 -5.80 12.52 -13.18
CA LYS A 95 -6.86 11.58 -12.79
C LYS A 95 -6.37 10.60 -11.74
N PHE A 96 -5.14 10.09 -11.87
CA PHE A 96 -4.54 9.20 -10.89
C PHE A 96 -4.37 9.86 -9.52
N LYS A 97 -3.82 11.08 -9.50
CA LYS A 97 -3.69 11.92 -8.29
C LYS A 97 -5.05 12.08 -7.59
N LEU A 98 -6.09 12.46 -8.34
CA LEU A 98 -7.44 12.62 -7.79
C LEU A 98 -7.99 11.31 -7.19
N GLU A 99 -7.71 10.17 -7.82
CA GLU A 99 -8.16 8.88 -7.32
C GLU A 99 -7.43 8.45 -6.03
N LEU A 100 -6.12 8.73 -5.90
CA LEU A 100 -5.37 8.54 -4.67
C LEU A 100 -5.93 9.42 -3.53
N ILE A 101 -6.22 10.69 -3.82
CA ILE A 101 -6.80 11.62 -2.83
C ILE A 101 -8.16 11.12 -2.35
N LYS A 102 -9.03 10.65 -3.26
CA LYS A 102 -10.33 10.06 -2.87
C LYS A 102 -10.17 8.81 -2.00
N ALA A 103 -9.05 8.11 -2.14
CA ALA A 103 -8.66 6.98 -1.30
C ALA A 103 -8.02 7.39 0.04
N ASN A 104 -8.12 8.66 0.44
CA ASN A 104 -7.53 9.24 1.65
C ASN A 104 -5.99 9.19 1.67
N VAL A 105 -5.33 9.19 0.51
CA VAL A 105 -3.91 9.54 0.41
C VAL A 105 -3.81 11.07 0.49
N SER A 106 -2.79 11.60 1.19
CA SER A 106 -2.57 13.06 1.24
C SER A 106 -2.30 13.61 -0.15
N PHE A 107 -2.60 14.90 -0.33
CA PHE A 107 -2.30 15.58 -1.59
C PHE A 107 -0.82 15.44 -1.96
N ASP A 108 0.07 15.68 -0.99
CA ASP A 108 1.51 15.66 -1.18
C ASP A 108 2.01 14.27 -1.59
N VAL A 109 1.55 13.19 -0.94
CA VAL A 109 1.92 11.81 -1.34
C VAL A 109 1.34 11.47 -2.71
N ALA A 110 0.09 11.87 -2.98
CA ALA A 110 -0.53 11.61 -4.27
C ALA A 110 0.20 12.34 -5.42
N GLU A 111 0.68 13.56 -5.16
CA GLU A 111 1.50 14.34 -6.08
C GLU A 111 2.87 13.69 -6.29
N GLU A 112 3.57 13.32 -5.22
CA GLU A 112 4.86 12.66 -5.29
C GLU A 112 4.82 11.35 -6.10
N ILE A 113 3.84 10.49 -5.83
CA ILE A 113 3.66 9.25 -6.59
C ILE A 113 3.36 9.57 -8.07
N SER A 114 2.55 10.58 -8.35
CA SER A 114 2.19 10.95 -9.73
C SER A 114 3.40 11.48 -10.51
N GLU A 115 4.21 12.35 -9.91
CA GLU A 115 5.43 12.88 -10.54
C GLU A 115 6.44 11.77 -10.84
N LYS A 116 6.62 10.81 -9.92
CA LYS A 116 7.51 9.65 -10.15
C LYS A 116 7.08 8.77 -11.32
N LEU A 117 5.81 8.85 -11.74
CA LEU A 117 5.25 8.11 -12.86
C LEU A 117 5.26 8.89 -14.19
N ARG A 118 5.47 10.22 -14.15
CA ARG A 118 5.30 11.12 -15.30
C ARG A 118 6.06 10.73 -16.57
N ASP A 119 7.32 10.31 -16.40
CA ASP A 119 8.20 9.95 -17.52
C ASP A 119 8.35 8.43 -17.73
N LYS A 120 7.50 7.63 -17.08
CA LYS A 120 7.62 6.17 -17.13
C LYS A 120 6.79 5.54 -18.26
N ASP A 121 7.23 4.38 -18.75
CA ASP A 121 6.48 3.60 -19.74
C ASP A 121 5.22 2.99 -19.11
N GLY A 122 4.05 3.43 -19.58
CA GLY A 122 2.75 2.99 -19.07
C GLY A 122 2.53 1.48 -19.17
N ARG A 123 3.22 0.77 -20.08
CA ARG A 123 3.10 -0.70 -20.20
C ARG A 123 3.52 -1.44 -18.93
N ASN A 124 4.36 -0.84 -18.09
CA ASN A 124 4.83 -1.40 -16.83
C ASN A 124 4.21 -0.71 -15.61
N ILE A 125 3.12 0.05 -15.77
CA ILE A 125 2.59 0.93 -14.71
C ILE A 125 2.26 0.18 -13.42
N LYS A 126 1.74 -1.05 -13.49
CA LYS A 126 1.42 -1.85 -12.29
C LYS A 126 2.68 -2.17 -11.49
N LYS A 127 3.74 -2.57 -12.20
CA LYS A 127 5.04 -2.90 -11.59
C LYS A 127 5.69 -1.66 -11.00
N LEU A 128 5.69 -0.55 -11.74
CA LEU A 128 6.24 0.73 -11.29
C LEU A 128 5.50 1.25 -10.06
N LEU A 129 4.17 1.28 -10.10
CA LEU A 129 3.34 1.70 -8.98
C LEU A 129 3.58 0.81 -7.75
N ARG A 130 3.67 -0.52 -7.94
CA ARG A 130 4.02 -1.43 -6.85
C ARG A 130 5.36 -1.04 -6.23
N THR A 131 6.38 -0.82 -7.05
CA THR A 131 7.70 -0.41 -6.57
C THR A 131 7.64 0.91 -5.80
N GLU A 132 6.97 1.94 -6.32
CA GLU A 132 6.89 3.23 -5.61
C GLU A 132 6.12 3.13 -4.29
N LEU A 133 5.01 2.38 -4.26
CA LEU A 133 4.25 2.17 -3.03
C LEU A 133 5.01 1.34 -2.00
N LEU A 134 5.82 0.37 -2.44
CA LEU A 134 6.69 -0.39 -1.54
C LEU A 134 7.79 0.50 -0.97
N ASN A 135 8.45 1.31 -1.79
CA ASN A 135 9.47 2.26 -1.34
C ASN A 135 8.91 3.24 -0.30
N LEU A 136 7.64 3.67 -0.46
CA LEU A 136 6.98 4.55 0.52
C LEU A 136 6.68 3.87 1.86
N LEU A 137 6.42 2.56 1.85
CA LEU A 137 6.11 1.78 3.05
C LEU A 137 7.31 0.99 3.58
N GLU A 138 8.48 1.16 2.95
CA GLU A 138 9.71 0.49 3.33
C GLU A 138 10.10 0.93 4.74
N GLN A 139 10.41 -0.04 5.59
CA GLN A 139 10.88 0.19 6.94
C GLN A 139 11.66 -1.03 7.42
N ASP A 140 12.58 -0.82 8.34
CA ASP A 140 13.26 -1.92 9.00
C ASP A 140 12.26 -2.76 9.81
N GLU A 141 12.46 -4.07 9.77
CA GLU A 141 11.66 -4.98 10.59
C GLU A 141 11.97 -4.75 12.07
N PHE A 142 11.04 -4.17 12.81
CA PHE A 142 11.16 -3.99 14.25
C PHE A 142 10.43 -5.11 15.02
N LYS A 143 11.19 -5.95 15.71
CA LYS A 143 10.65 -7.04 16.55
C LYS A 143 10.50 -6.58 17.99
N ILE A 144 9.35 -5.99 18.29
CA ILE A 144 9.03 -5.49 19.64
C ILE A 144 9.21 -6.56 20.72
N GLU A 145 8.95 -7.84 20.44
CA GLU A 145 9.10 -8.89 21.43
C GLU A 145 10.57 -9.20 21.74
N THR A 146 11.46 -9.00 20.76
CA THR A 146 12.91 -9.11 20.97
C THR A 146 13.41 -7.92 21.78
N PHE A 147 13.01 -6.71 21.40
CA PHE A 147 13.30 -5.48 22.14
C PHE A 147 12.88 -5.59 23.62
N ILE A 148 11.66 -6.04 23.89
CA ILE A 148 11.15 -6.23 25.25
C ILE A 148 12.00 -7.24 26.04
N LYS A 149 12.34 -8.39 25.43
CA LYS A 149 13.15 -9.42 26.09
C LYS A 149 14.55 -8.92 26.42
N ASP A 150 15.17 -8.18 25.50
CA ASP A 150 16.50 -7.62 25.70
C ASP A 150 16.48 -6.59 26.83
N LYS A 151 15.48 -5.69 26.86
CA LYS A 151 15.29 -4.75 27.97
C LYS A 151 15.06 -5.43 29.30
N ILE A 152 14.18 -6.42 29.37
CA ILE A 152 13.97 -7.21 30.59
C ILE A 152 15.28 -7.86 31.05
N LYS A 153 16.10 -8.38 30.14
CA LYS A 153 17.40 -8.99 30.47
C LYS A 153 18.43 -7.97 30.98
N GLU A 154 18.43 -6.76 30.42
CA GLU A 154 19.37 -5.69 30.76
C GLU A 154 19.09 -5.05 32.13
N GLN A 155 17.81 -4.78 32.45
CA GLN A 155 17.44 -3.99 33.64
C GLN A 155 16.32 -4.60 34.50
N GLY A 156 15.87 -5.82 34.20
CA GLY A 156 14.84 -6.53 34.98
C GLY A 156 13.41 -6.10 34.68
N ASN A 157 13.17 -5.17 33.76
CA ASN A 157 11.84 -4.80 33.28
C ASN A 157 11.90 -4.11 31.91
N CYS A 158 10.75 -3.98 31.25
CA CYS A 158 10.57 -3.12 30.09
C CYS A 158 9.28 -2.32 30.25
N MET A 159 9.28 -1.04 29.91
CA MET A 159 8.09 -0.19 29.95
C MET A 159 7.75 0.32 28.56
N VAL A 160 6.51 0.04 28.11
CA VAL A 160 5.98 0.52 26.83
C VAL A 160 4.78 1.43 27.09
N LEU A 161 4.88 2.68 26.69
CA LEU A 161 3.87 3.71 26.86
C LEU A 161 3.03 3.88 25.59
N PHE A 162 1.70 3.81 25.72
CA PHE A 162 0.78 4.01 24.59
C PHE A 162 -0.01 5.30 24.75
N PHE A 163 -0.04 6.11 23.70
CA PHE A 163 -0.85 7.33 23.66
C PHE A 163 -1.45 7.57 22.28
N GLY A 164 -2.25 8.63 22.16
CA GLY A 164 -3.09 8.91 20.99
C GLY A 164 -4.50 9.34 21.43
N TYR A 165 -5.36 9.71 20.49
CA TYR A 165 -6.68 10.23 20.84
C TYR A 165 -7.66 9.19 21.36
N ASN A 166 -8.70 9.66 22.03
CA ASN A 166 -9.83 8.84 22.43
C ASN A 166 -10.47 8.19 21.20
N GLY A 167 -10.84 6.92 21.34
CA GLY A 167 -11.43 6.16 20.23
C GLY A 167 -10.42 5.60 19.22
N SER A 168 -9.12 5.91 19.34
CA SER A 168 -8.07 5.36 18.46
C SER A 168 -7.77 3.87 18.71
N GLY A 169 -8.34 3.27 19.75
CA GLY A 169 -8.19 1.85 20.06
C GLY A 169 -7.00 1.50 20.96
N LYS A 170 -6.44 2.46 21.71
CA LYS A 170 -5.33 2.26 22.68
C LYS A 170 -5.54 1.09 23.63
N THR A 171 -6.55 1.16 24.50
CA THR A 171 -6.85 0.15 25.53
C THR A 171 -6.98 -1.26 24.93
N THR A 172 -7.69 -1.38 23.81
CA THR A 172 -7.85 -2.66 23.09
C THR A 172 -6.53 -3.15 22.48
N THR A 173 -5.73 -2.23 21.93
CA THR A 173 -4.39 -2.54 21.37
C THR A 173 -3.45 -3.05 22.46
N ILE A 174 -3.44 -2.42 23.62
CA ILE A 174 -2.67 -2.83 24.80
C ILE A 174 -3.08 -4.24 25.23
N ALA A 175 -4.39 -4.52 25.30
CA ALA A 175 -4.87 -5.85 25.65
C ALA A 175 -4.44 -6.92 24.62
N ARG A 176 -4.47 -6.60 23.32
CA ARG A 176 -4.00 -7.50 22.26
C ARG A 176 -2.50 -7.75 22.32
N LEU A 177 -1.70 -6.71 22.53
CA LEU A 177 -0.27 -6.87 22.69
C LEU A 177 0.06 -7.66 23.96
N GLY A 178 -0.65 -7.41 25.06
CA GLY A 178 -0.54 -8.20 26.29
C GLY A 178 -0.85 -9.67 26.06
N TYR A 179 -1.91 -9.99 25.31
CA TYR A 179 -2.20 -11.36 24.87
C TYR A 179 -1.06 -11.96 24.07
N LEU A 180 -0.56 -11.27 23.03
CA LEU A 180 0.54 -11.73 22.19
C LEU A 180 1.81 -12.02 23.01
N LEU A 181 2.19 -11.13 23.92
CA LEU A 181 3.39 -11.29 24.77
C LEU A 181 3.21 -12.41 25.79
N LYS A 182 2.00 -12.58 26.34
CA LYS A 182 1.65 -13.68 27.22
C LYS A 182 1.76 -15.04 26.52
N GLU A 183 1.27 -15.16 25.29
CA GLU A 183 1.43 -16.39 24.48
C GLU A 183 2.91 -16.74 24.25
N GLN A 184 3.78 -15.71 24.22
CA GLN A 184 5.23 -15.87 24.16
C GLN A 184 5.90 -16.07 25.54
N LYS A 185 5.11 -16.28 26.60
CA LYS A 185 5.56 -16.48 27.99
C LYS A 185 6.35 -15.31 28.59
N ILE A 186 6.14 -14.10 28.08
CA ILE A 186 6.69 -12.88 28.68
C ILE A 186 5.71 -12.42 29.78
N PRO A 187 6.14 -12.21 31.04
CA PRO A 187 5.27 -11.70 32.09
C PRO A 187 4.81 -10.28 31.75
N VAL A 188 3.50 -10.02 31.80
CA VAL A 188 2.91 -8.72 31.44
C VAL A 188 2.22 -8.11 32.65
N VAL A 189 2.32 -6.79 32.77
CA VAL A 189 1.59 -5.97 33.74
C VAL A 189 0.92 -4.83 32.99
N PHE A 190 -0.38 -4.63 33.19
CA PHE A 190 -1.08 -3.46 32.67
C PHE A 190 -1.02 -2.31 33.68
N ALA A 191 -0.82 -1.08 33.19
CA ALA A 191 -0.92 0.14 34.00
C ALA A 191 -2.09 1.00 33.50
N ALA A 192 -3.12 1.16 34.33
CA ALA A 192 -4.31 1.95 34.02
C ALA A 192 -4.09 3.45 34.28
N ALA A 193 -3.30 4.10 33.43
CA ALA A 193 -2.92 5.50 33.57
C ALA A 193 -3.91 6.50 32.90
N ASP A 194 -4.97 6.05 32.22
CA ASP A 194 -6.16 6.88 31.87
C ASP A 194 -7.03 7.09 33.13
N THR A 195 -6.47 7.80 34.12
CA THR A 195 -7.08 7.95 35.45
C THR A 195 -8.31 8.85 35.46
N PHE A 196 -8.52 9.63 34.40
CA PHE A 196 -9.66 10.54 34.22
C PHE A 196 -10.89 9.85 33.67
N ARG A 197 -10.82 8.59 33.22
CA ARG A 197 -11.96 7.87 32.66
C ARG A 197 -12.18 6.58 33.45
N ALA A 198 -13.12 6.62 34.40
CA ALA A 198 -13.49 5.44 35.19
C ALA A 198 -13.78 4.22 34.30
N ALA A 199 -14.55 4.42 33.22
CA ALA A 199 -14.85 3.37 32.25
C ALA A 199 -13.61 2.83 31.51
N ALA A 200 -12.56 3.63 31.31
CA ALA A 200 -11.32 3.16 30.69
C ALA A 200 -10.53 2.26 31.66
N ILE A 201 -10.45 2.65 32.93
CA ILE A 201 -9.85 1.82 33.99
C ILE A 201 -10.60 0.47 34.11
N GLU A 202 -11.93 0.51 34.12
CA GLU A 202 -12.77 -0.71 34.18
C GLU A 202 -12.62 -1.56 32.93
N GLN A 203 -12.54 -0.95 31.74
CA GLN A 203 -12.31 -1.65 30.49
C GLN A 203 -10.97 -2.39 30.49
N LEU A 204 -9.87 -1.72 30.90
CA LEU A 204 -8.56 -2.37 30.97
C LEU A 204 -8.53 -3.45 32.05
N ALA A 205 -9.21 -3.24 33.19
CA ALA A 205 -9.34 -4.26 34.23
C ALA A 205 -10.09 -5.50 33.74
N ALA A 206 -11.19 -5.33 33.00
CA ALA A 206 -11.90 -6.46 32.40
C ALA A 206 -11.02 -7.24 31.42
N HIS A 207 -10.19 -6.56 30.62
CA HIS A 207 -9.18 -7.22 29.79
C HIS A 207 -8.14 -7.98 30.62
N ALA A 208 -7.65 -7.36 31.70
CA ALA A 208 -6.70 -7.97 32.63
C ALA A 208 -7.26 -9.28 33.22
N ASP A 209 -8.51 -9.26 33.70
CA ASP A 209 -9.19 -10.42 34.27
C ASP A 209 -9.38 -11.53 33.23
N ASN A 210 -9.87 -11.18 32.03
CA ASN A 210 -10.07 -12.12 30.93
C ASN A 210 -8.76 -12.77 30.47
N LEU A 211 -7.68 -11.98 30.42
CA LEU A 211 -6.37 -12.44 30.01
C LEU A 211 -5.56 -13.02 31.16
N LYS A 212 -6.03 -12.96 32.42
CA LYS A 212 -5.26 -13.31 33.62
C LYS A 212 -3.87 -12.65 33.60
N ILE A 213 -3.86 -11.33 33.40
CA ILE A 213 -2.68 -10.46 33.41
C ILE A 213 -2.84 -9.51 34.60
N ASP A 214 -1.75 -9.24 35.31
CA ASP A 214 -1.80 -8.33 36.46
C ASP A 214 -2.08 -6.90 36.00
N ILE A 215 -2.82 -6.13 36.79
CA ILE A 215 -3.12 -4.73 36.53
C ILE A 215 -2.85 -3.87 37.75
N VAL A 216 -2.12 -2.78 37.54
CA VAL A 216 -1.96 -1.70 38.51
C VAL A 216 -2.89 -0.56 38.14
N LYS A 217 -3.76 -0.20 39.08
CA LYS A 217 -4.72 0.90 38.96
C LYS A 217 -4.87 1.61 40.29
N HIS A 218 -5.06 2.92 40.25
CA HIS A 218 -5.39 3.74 41.42
C HIS A 218 -6.88 4.11 41.40
N LYS A 219 -7.31 4.92 42.37
CA LYS A 219 -8.65 5.51 42.36
C LYS A 219 -8.81 6.48 41.18
N TYR A 220 -10.04 6.64 40.71
CA TYR A 220 -10.40 7.64 39.70
C TYR A 220 -9.86 9.04 40.08
N GLY A 221 -9.28 9.75 39.11
CA GLY A 221 -8.64 11.05 39.32
C GLY A 221 -7.27 10.99 40.02
N GLY A 222 -6.71 9.79 40.23
CA GLY A 222 -5.34 9.62 40.73
C GLY A 222 -4.28 10.10 39.74
N ASP A 223 -3.02 10.21 40.20
CA ASP A 223 -1.89 10.65 39.38
C ASP A 223 -1.45 9.55 38.39
N PRO A 224 -1.57 9.75 37.07
CA PRO A 224 -1.13 8.78 36.06
C PRO A 224 0.33 8.36 36.25
N ALA A 225 1.21 9.29 36.60
CA ALA A 225 2.64 9.00 36.75
C ALA A 225 2.92 8.08 37.94
N ALA A 226 2.10 8.15 38.99
CA ALA A 226 2.21 7.28 40.16
C ALA A 226 1.72 5.85 39.85
N VAL A 227 0.64 5.70 39.06
CA VAL A 227 0.17 4.39 38.58
C VAL A 227 1.27 3.68 37.80
N VAL A 228 1.93 4.40 36.88
CA VAL A 228 3.02 3.86 36.05
C VAL A 228 4.23 3.48 36.90
N PHE A 229 4.57 4.28 37.91
CA PHE A 229 5.67 4.01 38.81
C PHE A 229 5.45 2.74 39.64
N ASP A 230 4.25 2.54 40.17
CA ASP A 230 3.90 1.32 40.91
C ASP A 230 3.88 0.09 39.99
N ALA A 231 3.39 0.24 38.75
CA ALA A 231 3.41 -0.82 37.75
C ALA A 231 4.85 -1.24 37.38
N LYS A 232 5.78 -0.29 37.29
CA LYS A 232 7.20 -0.55 37.07
C LYS A 232 7.78 -1.43 38.16
N LYS A 233 7.56 -1.07 39.43
CA LYS A 233 8.03 -1.83 40.59
C LYS A 233 7.47 -3.25 40.61
N HIS A 234 6.20 -3.42 40.24
CA HIS A 234 5.59 -4.74 40.13
C HIS A 234 6.25 -5.59 39.03
N ALA A 235 6.49 -5.00 37.86
CA ALA A 235 7.17 -5.67 36.76
C ALA A 235 8.64 -6.04 37.07
N GLU A 236 9.37 -5.18 37.80
CA GLU A 236 10.73 -5.46 38.27
C GLU A 236 10.79 -6.73 39.14
N ALA A 237 9.78 -6.97 39.98
CA ALA A 237 9.73 -8.15 40.85
C ALA A 237 9.51 -9.46 40.09
N ILE A 238 8.95 -9.40 38.88
CA ILE A 238 8.59 -10.59 38.08
C ILE A 238 9.39 -10.69 36.77
N ASN A 239 10.36 -9.80 36.53
CA ASN A 239 11.06 -9.65 35.26
C ASN A 239 10.10 -9.52 34.06
N GLY A 240 9.15 -8.57 34.18
CA GLY A 240 8.05 -8.40 33.23
C GLY A 240 8.11 -7.12 32.40
N VAL A 241 7.13 -7.00 31.51
CA VAL A 241 6.86 -5.78 30.74
C VAL A 241 5.63 -5.06 31.26
N VAL A 242 5.72 -3.75 31.40
CA VAL A 242 4.59 -2.86 31.69
C VAL A 242 4.04 -2.28 30.40
N LEU A 243 2.74 -2.47 30.15
CA LEU A 243 2.03 -1.80 29.07
C LEU A 243 1.13 -0.73 29.66
N VAL A 244 1.43 0.53 29.35
CA VAL A 244 0.77 1.69 29.96
C VAL A 244 -0.33 2.24 29.06
N ASP A 245 -1.56 2.29 29.57
CA ASP A 245 -2.71 2.94 28.90
C ASP A 245 -2.85 4.37 29.40
N THR A 246 -2.64 5.38 28.55
CA THR A 246 -2.78 6.80 28.93
C THR A 246 -4.11 7.39 28.48
N ALA A 247 -4.45 8.56 29.04
CA ALA A 247 -5.56 9.36 28.55
C ALA A 247 -5.37 9.78 27.08
N GLY A 248 -6.47 10.12 26.39
CA GLY A 248 -6.47 10.58 24.99
C GLY A 248 -7.44 11.74 24.68
N ARG A 249 -7.82 12.55 25.68
CA ARG A 249 -8.82 13.63 25.52
C ARG A 249 -8.21 14.85 24.82
N LEU A 250 -8.84 15.35 23.75
CA LEU A 250 -8.42 16.58 23.03
C LEU A 250 -8.94 17.89 23.65
N HIS A 251 -10.02 17.84 24.45
CA HIS A 251 -10.76 19.06 24.80
C HIS A 251 -10.03 20.06 25.73
N SER A 252 -8.77 19.83 26.06
CA SER A 252 -7.83 20.83 26.60
C SER A 252 -6.40 20.35 26.36
N ASP A 253 -5.87 20.59 25.15
CA ASP A 253 -4.59 20.04 24.68
C ASP A 253 -3.41 20.21 25.64
N LYS A 254 -3.37 21.30 26.41
CA LYS A 254 -2.30 21.56 27.38
C LYS A 254 -2.22 20.50 28.48
N ASN A 255 -3.35 20.11 29.06
CA ASN A 255 -3.35 19.20 30.21
C ASN A 255 -2.92 17.78 29.82
N LEU A 256 -3.34 17.29 28.65
CA LEU A 256 -2.94 15.97 28.17
C LEU A 256 -1.43 15.90 27.93
N MET A 257 -0.86 16.91 27.27
CA MET A 257 0.57 16.95 26.95
C MET A 257 1.41 17.11 28.22
N GLU A 258 0.98 17.96 29.16
CA GLU A 258 1.63 18.09 30.48
C GLU A 258 1.65 16.77 31.26
N GLU A 259 0.55 16.02 31.25
CA GLU A 259 0.46 14.69 31.87
C GLU A 259 1.39 13.68 31.20
N LEU A 260 1.40 13.62 29.87
CA LEU A 260 2.30 12.75 29.12
C LEU A 260 3.77 13.09 29.41
N HIS A 261 4.16 14.36 29.34
CA HIS A 261 5.51 14.81 29.68
C HIS A 261 5.89 14.49 31.13
N LYS A 262 4.94 14.58 32.06
CA LYS A 262 5.16 14.18 33.46
C LYS A 262 5.44 12.68 33.56
N ILE A 263 4.68 11.83 32.88
CA ILE A 263 4.91 10.38 32.86
C ILE A 263 6.30 10.07 32.26
N LEU A 264 6.63 10.67 31.11
CA LEU A 264 7.93 10.48 30.45
C LEU A 264 9.10 10.89 31.35
N ARG A 265 9.00 12.06 31.99
CA ARG A 265 10.06 12.60 32.86
C ARG A 265 10.30 11.72 34.09
N ILE A 266 9.24 11.24 34.71
CA ILE A 266 9.33 10.47 35.98
C ILE A 266 9.72 9.01 35.72
N ASN A 267 9.05 8.37 34.76
CA ASN A 267 9.12 6.93 34.59
C ASN A 267 10.11 6.47 33.52
N LYS A 268 10.44 7.35 32.57
CA LYS A 268 11.35 7.09 31.44
C LYS A 268 11.04 5.77 30.73
N PRO A 269 9.87 5.67 30.04
CA PRO A 269 9.52 4.46 29.30
C PRO A 269 10.63 4.06 28.31
N ASP A 270 10.83 2.76 28.11
CA ASP A 270 11.80 2.24 27.15
C ASP A 270 11.33 2.40 25.71
N MET A 271 10.01 2.43 25.51
CA MET A 271 9.40 2.63 24.20
C MET A 271 8.10 3.43 24.31
N THR A 272 7.90 4.34 23.39
CA THR A 272 6.66 5.12 23.22
C THR A 272 5.97 4.77 21.91
N ILE A 273 4.66 4.48 21.97
CA ILE A 273 3.87 4.06 20.82
C ILE A 273 2.65 4.96 20.64
N LEU A 274 2.56 5.58 19.47
CA LEU A 274 1.40 6.36 19.05
C LEU A 274 0.37 5.45 18.35
N VAL A 275 -0.84 5.40 18.91
CA VAL A 275 -1.95 4.59 18.38
C VAL A 275 -2.92 5.48 17.63
N LEU A 276 -3.09 5.19 16.33
CA LEU A 276 -3.89 5.99 15.40
C LEU A 276 -5.05 5.17 14.83
N ASP A 277 -6.18 5.83 14.59
CA ASP A 277 -7.33 5.24 13.92
C ASP A 277 -7.17 5.38 12.41
N SER A 278 -7.14 4.27 11.66
CA SER A 278 -7.00 4.37 10.20
C SER A 278 -8.22 4.98 9.50
N LEU A 279 -9.37 5.09 10.17
CA LEU A 279 -10.60 5.68 9.64
C LEU A 279 -10.57 7.21 9.61
N THR A 280 -9.68 7.87 10.38
CA THR A 280 -9.61 9.34 10.44
C THR A 280 -9.07 9.96 9.15
N GLY A 281 -8.56 9.17 8.21
CA GLY A 281 -8.18 9.66 6.88
C GLY A 281 -7.00 10.64 6.95
N SER A 282 -7.14 11.81 6.34
CA SER A 282 -6.11 12.86 6.29
C SER A 282 -5.77 13.44 7.66
N ASP A 283 -6.73 13.43 8.60
CA ASP A 283 -6.55 14.03 9.93
C ASP A 283 -5.47 13.29 10.74
N ILE A 284 -5.11 12.07 10.32
CA ILE A 284 -4.02 11.29 10.93
C ILE A 284 -2.69 12.08 10.93
N LEU A 285 -2.45 12.90 9.91
CA LEU A 285 -1.21 13.68 9.77
C LEU A 285 -1.13 14.80 10.81
N GLU A 286 -2.26 15.45 11.10
CA GLU A 286 -2.34 16.47 12.14
C GLU A 286 -2.11 15.85 13.53
N GLN A 287 -2.62 14.63 13.77
CA GLN A 287 -2.34 13.93 15.03
C GLN A 287 -0.86 13.62 15.19
N ILE A 288 -0.22 13.12 14.12
CA ILE A 288 1.22 12.83 14.11
C ILE A 288 2.03 14.09 14.41
N GLU A 289 1.68 15.21 13.78
CA GLU A 289 2.35 16.49 14.00
C GLU A 289 2.23 16.94 15.46
N LYS A 290 1.02 16.92 16.00
CA LYS A 290 0.74 17.35 17.36
C LYS A 290 1.38 16.45 18.42
N PHE A 291 1.31 15.13 18.23
CA PHE A 291 1.97 14.18 19.11
C PHE A 291 3.48 14.07 18.87
N GLY A 292 3.99 14.64 17.78
CA GLY A 292 5.43 14.78 17.51
C GLY A 292 6.15 15.59 18.59
N GLU A 293 5.44 16.46 19.31
CA GLU A 293 5.99 17.20 20.46
C GLU A 293 6.37 16.28 21.64
N VAL A 294 5.77 15.09 21.75
CA VAL A 294 6.04 14.11 22.83
C VAL A 294 7.21 13.17 22.49
N ASP A 295 7.62 13.12 21.22
CA ASP A 295 8.48 12.09 20.60
C ASP A 295 7.95 10.66 20.82
N PHE A 296 7.73 9.94 19.72
CA PHE A 296 7.28 8.54 19.76
C PHE A 296 8.24 7.65 18.99
N ASP A 297 8.47 6.43 19.46
CA ASP A 297 9.38 5.48 18.80
C ASP A 297 8.71 4.72 17.66
N ALA A 298 7.40 4.46 17.77
CA ALA A 298 6.68 3.69 16.76
C ALA A 298 5.18 3.98 16.73
N LEU A 299 4.50 3.41 15.72
CA LEU A 299 3.09 3.59 15.46
C LEU A 299 2.33 2.27 15.46
N ILE A 300 1.05 2.32 15.82
CA ILE A 300 0.08 1.24 15.57
C ILE A 300 -1.15 1.85 14.90
N LEU A 301 -1.59 1.25 13.79
CA LEU A 301 -2.82 1.66 13.09
C LEU A 301 -3.95 0.70 13.42
N THR A 302 -5.09 1.19 13.88
CA THR A 302 -6.25 0.36 14.23
C THR A 302 -7.39 0.47 13.21
N LYS A 303 -8.39 -0.41 13.35
CA LYS A 303 -9.60 -0.47 12.52
C LYS A 303 -9.31 -0.59 11.02
N VAL A 304 -8.20 -1.22 10.68
CA VAL A 304 -7.73 -1.29 9.29
C VAL A 304 -8.65 -2.21 8.49
N ASP A 305 -9.21 -3.24 9.13
CA ASP A 305 -10.16 -4.22 8.58
C ASP A 305 -11.37 -3.58 7.89
N VAL A 306 -11.96 -2.58 8.55
CA VAL A 306 -13.11 -1.81 8.08
C VAL A 306 -12.72 -0.60 7.22
N ASN A 307 -11.42 -0.32 7.05
CA ASN A 307 -10.97 0.78 6.19
C ASN A 307 -10.97 0.37 4.71
N GLU A 308 -11.99 0.81 3.98
CA GLU A 308 -12.11 0.55 2.54
C GLU A 308 -11.16 1.40 1.69
N LYS A 309 -10.68 2.52 2.23
CA LYS A 309 -9.85 3.48 1.51
C LYS A 309 -8.36 3.19 1.69
N GLY A 310 -7.89 3.11 2.93
CA GLY A 310 -6.54 2.68 3.30
C GLY A 310 -5.37 3.56 2.85
N GLY A 311 -5.62 4.64 2.11
CA GLY A 311 -4.58 5.58 1.69
C GLY A 311 -3.93 6.34 2.84
N ALA A 312 -4.61 6.45 3.99
CA ALA A 312 -4.10 7.15 5.17
C ALA A 312 -2.74 6.59 5.62
N MET A 313 -2.55 5.27 5.52
CA MET A 313 -1.30 4.60 5.89
C MET A 313 -0.13 4.96 4.96
N LEU A 314 -0.39 5.22 3.67
CA LEU A 314 0.62 5.72 2.73
C LEU A 314 1.06 7.13 3.12
N SER A 315 0.14 7.93 3.65
CA SER A 315 0.41 9.30 4.10
C SER A 315 1.21 9.37 5.40
N VAL A 316 1.02 8.40 6.31
CA VAL A 316 1.72 8.38 7.62
C VAL A 316 3.23 8.45 7.44
N LYS A 317 3.79 7.65 6.51
CA LYS A 317 5.24 7.57 6.30
C LYS A 317 5.86 8.85 5.75
N GLN A 318 5.09 9.69 5.05
CA GLN A 318 5.59 11.00 4.61
C GLN A 318 5.81 11.96 5.79
N LYS A 319 5.01 11.82 6.86
CA LYS A 319 5.05 12.74 8.00
C LYS A 319 5.99 12.27 9.10
N THR A 320 6.31 10.98 9.15
CA THR A 320 7.19 10.41 10.18
C THR A 320 7.93 9.17 9.67
N ASP A 321 9.23 9.12 9.95
CA ASP A 321 10.08 7.97 9.63
C ASP A 321 9.88 6.80 10.60
N LYS A 322 9.17 7.02 11.72
CA LYS A 322 8.96 6.02 12.77
C LYS A 322 8.25 4.78 12.19
N PRO A 323 8.60 3.56 12.63
CA PRO A 323 8.03 2.34 12.08
C PRO A 323 6.58 2.12 12.53
N ILE A 324 5.76 1.56 11.64
CA ILE A 324 4.45 1.00 12.01
C ILE A 324 4.69 -0.44 12.47
N LEU A 325 4.40 -0.76 13.73
CA LEU A 325 4.66 -2.10 14.28
C LEU A 325 3.53 -3.08 13.93
N PHE A 326 2.29 -2.63 14.13
CA PHE A 326 1.12 -3.48 14.04
C PHE A 326 -0.06 -2.79 13.37
N LEU A 327 -0.94 -3.62 12.82
CA LEU A 327 -2.26 -3.28 12.33
C LEU A 327 -3.32 -3.97 13.19
N GLY A 328 -4.28 -3.21 13.71
CA GLY A 328 -5.49 -3.73 14.35
C GLY A 328 -6.51 -4.12 13.29
N MET A 329 -6.85 -5.42 13.23
CA MET A 329 -7.52 -6.07 12.09
C MET A 329 -8.89 -6.67 12.42
N GLY A 330 -9.49 -6.30 13.55
CA GLY A 330 -10.73 -6.91 14.01
C GLY A 330 -11.01 -6.60 15.47
N GLN A 331 -11.74 -7.49 16.14
CA GLN A 331 -12.22 -7.32 17.53
C GLN A 331 -11.56 -8.30 18.51
N GLU A 332 -11.12 -9.47 18.06
CA GLU A 332 -10.54 -10.52 18.91
C GLU A 332 -9.13 -10.17 19.42
N TYR A 333 -8.67 -10.85 20.46
CA TYR A 333 -7.32 -10.62 21.00
C TYR A 333 -6.19 -10.92 20.01
N LYS A 334 -6.43 -11.88 19.11
CA LYS A 334 -5.49 -12.27 18.04
C LYS A 334 -5.50 -11.31 16.85
N ASP A 335 -6.42 -10.36 16.79
CA ASP A 335 -6.58 -9.45 15.64
C ASP A 335 -5.62 -8.25 15.72
N LEU A 336 -4.35 -8.54 16.00
CA LEU A 336 -3.22 -7.62 15.95
C LEU A 336 -2.15 -8.26 15.05
N GLU A 337 -2.03 -7.74 13.84
CA GLU A 337 -1.15 -8.28 12.80
C GLU A 337 0.13 -7.45 12.71
N LYS A 338 1.30 -8.08 12.58
CA LYS A 338 2.55 -7.35 12.30
C LYS A 338 2.42 -6.61 10.98
N PHE A 339 2.96 -5.39 10.92
CA PHE A 339 2.99 -4.63 9.68
C PHE A 339 3.84 -5.35 8.63
N ASP A 340 3.30 -5.48 7.42
CA ASP A 340 3.96 -6.09 6.27
C ASP A 340 3.59 -5.29 5.02
N ALA A 341 4.53 -4.46 4.55
CA ALA A 341 4.35 -3.60 3.38
C ALA A 341 3.99 -4.41 2.13
N GLU A 342 4.65 -5.55 1.91
CA GLU A 342 4.42 -6.42 0.75
C GLU A 342 3.00 -6.97 0.74
N LYS A 343 2.53 -7.46 1.89
CA LYS A 343 1.16 -7.95 2.07
C LYS A 343 0.12 -6.85 1.88
N ILE A 344 0.39 -5.65 2.38
CA ILE A 344 -0.49 -4.48 2.25
C ILE A 344 -0.59 -4.05 0.79
N ILE A 345 0.54 -3.81 0.12
CA ILE A 345 0.57 -3.35 -1.27
C ILE A 345 -0.04 -4.40 -2.20
N LYS A 346 0.21 -5.69 -1.92
CA LYS A 346 -0.48 -6.78 -2.62
C LYS A 346 -2.01 -6.67 -2.48
N LYS A 347 -2.54 -6.48 -1.27
CA LYS A 347 -4.00 -6.30 -1.05
C LYS A 347 -4.55 -5.02 -1.70
N MET A 348 -3.74 -3.96 -1.83
CA MET A 348 -4.13 -2.71 -2.48
C MET A 348 -4.18 -2.84 -4.01
N LEU A 349 -3.29 -3.64 -4.63
CA LEU A 349 -3.15 -3.74 -6.10
C LEU A 349 -3.88 -4.94 -6.72
N ASP A 350 -3.96 -6.08 -6.04
CA ASP A 350 -4.60 -7.32 -6.51
C ASP A 350 -6.02 -7.42 -5.99
#